data_AF-A0A0R3TY64-F1
#
_entry.id   AF-A0A0R3TY64-F1
#
_cell.length_a   1.000
_cell.length_b   1.000
_cell.length_c   1.000
_cell.angle_alpha   90.00
_cell.angle_beta   90.00
_cell.angle_gamma   90.00
#
_symmetry.space_group_name_H-M   'P 1'
#
loop_
_entity.id
_entity.type
_entity.pdbx_description
1 polymer ?
#
loop_
_entity_poly.entity_id
_entity_poly.type
_entity_poly.pdbx_seq_one_letter_code
_entity_poly.pdbx_strand_id
1 'polypeptide(L)'
;MHGPADVFPHNEGLNQKRIPDLKVQRTQSSNKGETVEMKALIRREFQTSKCNELKARTKEKQWTVALSDIAHWPRIEAVAEFRLRTGHDCLAKHLHRLGVHTQLTCPLCNLHEEMEKTHLIRCPALKTTTESQRYWEARRQLMNCY
;
A
#
# COMPACT_ATOMS: atom_id res chain seq x y z
N MET A 1 58.29 -59.42 12.45
CA MET A 1 59.42 -59.12 11.55
C MET A 1 59.18 -57.74 10.95
N HIS A 2 59.69 -56.69 11.61
CA HIS A 2 59.60 -55.31 11.12
C HIS A 2 61.01 -54.84 10.75
N GLY A 3 61.19 -54.42 9.49
CA GLY A 3 62.46 -53.96 8.90
C GLY A 3 62.95 -52.60 9.43
N PRO A 4 64.16 -52.17 9.03
CA PRO A 4 64.91 -51.12 9.72
C PRO A 4 64.43 -49.70 9.38
N ALA A 5 64.68 -48.80 10.34
CA ALA A 5 64.36 -47.38 10.27
C ALA A 5 65.32 -46.62 9.34
N ASP A 6 64.75 -45.92 8.36
CA ASP A 6 65.48 -44.94 7.55
C ASP A 6 65.62 -43.61 8.32
N VAL A 7 66.88 -43.21 8.47
CA VAL A 7 67.33 -41.98 9.12
C VAL A 7 67.06 -40.78 8.21
N PHE A 8 66.29 -39.79 8.68
CA PHE A 8 66.19 -38.48 8.04
C PHE A 8 67.27 -37.53 8.57
N PRO A 9 67.95 -36.74 7.70
CA PRO A 9 69.03 -35.86 8.13
C PRO A 9 68.51 -34.58 8.79
N HIS A 10 69.19 -34.21 9.86
CA HIS A 10 69.05 -32.96 10.60
C HIS A 10 69.48 -31.76 9.74
N ASN A 11 68.67 -30.70 9.66
CA ASN A 11 69.11 -29.39 9.15
C ASN A 11 69.02 -28.29 10.23
N GLU A 12 70.14 -28.06 10.91
CA GLU A 12 70.39 -26.80 11.62
C GLU A 12 70.55 -25.68 10.57
N GLY A 13 69.80 -24.57 10.69
CA GLY A 13 70.09 -23.38 9.88
C GLY A 13 68.99 -22.32 9.77
N LEU A 14 68.87 -21.46 10.79
CA LEU A 14 68.73 -19.98 10.74
C LEU A 14 67.74 -19.38 9.69
N ASN A 15 66.78 -18.49 9.99
CA ASN A 15 66.77 -17.37 10.92
C ASN A 15 65.34 -16.76 10.94
N GLN A 16 64.67 -16.70 12.08
CA GLN A 16 63.34 -16.09 12.19
C GLN A 16 63.46 -14.57 12.06
N LYS A 17 63.21 -14.01 10.87
CA LYS A 17 63.09 -12.56 10.70
C LYS A 17 61.84 -12.06 11.45
N ARG A 18 62.04 -11.40 12.60
CA ARG A 18 60.99 -10.73 13.37
C ARG A 18 60.47 -9.54 12.55
N ILE A 19 59.25 -9.66 12.02
CA ILE A 19 58.56 -8.57 11.31
C ILE A 19 58.32 -7.44 12.33
N PRO A 20 58.69 -6.17 12.04
CA PRO A 20 58.34 -5.05 12.92
C PRO A 20 56.84 -4.81 12.89
N ASP A 21 56.26 -4.64 14.07
CA ASP A 21 54.84 -4.40 14.28
C ASP A 21 54.46 -3.02 13.69
N LEU A 22 53.87 -3.02 12.50
CA LEU A 22 53.28 -1.80 11.94
C LEU A 22 52.07 -1.44 12.81
N LYS A 23 52.24 -0.43 13.69
CA LYS A 23 51.11 0.22 14.36
C LYS A 23 50.18 0.82 13.32
N VAL A 24 49.13 0.08 12.98
CA VAL A 24 47.95 0.59 12.28
C VAL A 24 47.36 1.68 13.16
N GLN A 25 47.62 2.94 12.80
CA GLN A 25 46.88 4.06 13.35
C GLN A 25 45.47 3.99 12.79
N ARG A 26 44.52 3.58 13.62
CA ARG A 26 43.09 3.66 13.31
C ARG A 26 42.73 5.14 13.21
N THR A 27 42.57 5.64 11.99
CA THR A 27 41.95 6.94 11.74
C THR A 27 40.48 6.85 12.18
N GLN A 28 40.10 7.60 13.21
CA GLN A 28 38.69 7.86 13.51
C GLN A 28 38.19 8.91 12.51
N SER A 29 37.97 8.48 11.26
CA SER A 29 37.19 9.26 10.31
C SER A 29 35.72 9.15 10.68
N SER A 30 35.03 10.29 10.78
CA SER A 30 33.63 10.43 11.19
C SER A 30 32.68 9.93 10.10
N ASN A 31 32.64 8.62 9.87
CA ASN A 31 31.91 7.98 8.77
C ASN A 31 30.38 7.89 9.04
N LYS A 32 29.89 8.40 10.18
CA LYS A 32 28.46 8.32 10.55
C LYS A 32 27.60 9.38 9.86
N GLY A 33 28.11 10.59 9.61
CA GLY A 33 27.34 11.65 8.94
C GLY A 33 27.10 11.36 7.45
N GLU A 34 28.15 10.96 6.74
CA GLU A 34 28.09 10.69 5.29
C GLU A 34 27.22 9.47 4.95
N THR A 35 27.22 8.44 5.80
CA THR A 35 26.36 7.26 5.61
C THR A 35 24.89 7.53 5.92
N VAL A 36 24.58 8.51 6.77
CA VAL A 36 23.20 8.92 7.07
C VAL A 36 22.63 9.77 5.92
N GLU A 37 23.42 10.71 5.38
CA GLU A 37 23.04 11.54 4.24
C GLU A 37 22.82 10.71 2.96
N MET A 38 23.73 9.78 2.65
CA MET A 38 23.59 8.89 1.49
C MET A 38 22.31 8.03 1.58
N LYS A 39 21.98 7.52 2.77
CA LYS A 39 20.73 6.75 3.00
C LYS A 39 19.49 7.62 2.82
N ALA A 40 19.53 8.88 3.25
CA ALA A 40 18.42 9.82 3.08
C ALA A 40 18.20 10.14 1.60
N LEU A 41 19.28 10.35 0.84
CA LEU A 41 19.23 10.60 -0.60
C LEU A 41 18.64 9.40 -1.36
N ILE A 42 19.15 8.19 -1.10
CA ILE A 42 18.63 6.95 -1.73
C ILE A 42 17.15 6.77 -1.41
N ARG A 43 16.74 6.98 -0.16
CA ARG A 43 15.34 6.86 0.25
C ARG A 43 14.45 7.87 -0.48
N ARG A 44 14.90 9.12 -0.60
CA ARG A 44 14.17 10.19 -1.31
C ARG A 44 14.02 9.87 -2.79
N GLU A 45 15.10 9.49 -3.47
CA GLU A 45 15.08 9.16 -4.89
C GLU A 45 14.19 7.95 -5.16
N PHE A 46 14.29 6.91 -4.33
CA PHE A 46 13.43 5.74 -4.44
C PHE A 46 11.95 6.10 -4.23
N GLN A 47 11.63 6.89 -3.20
CA GLN A 47 10.26 7.35 -2.95
C GLN A 47 9.72 8.21 -4.10
N THR A 48 10.52 9.14 -4.61
CA THR A 48 10.14 10.01 -5.73
C THR A 48 9.91 9.19 -7.00
N SER A 49 10.84 8.29 -7.33
CA SER A 49 10.72 7.38 -8.47
C SER A 49 9.45 6.53 -8.37
N LYS A 50 9.21 5.89 -7.22
CA LYS A 50 8.00 5.11 -6.98
C LYS A 50 6.72 5.95 -7.03
N CYS A 51 6.74 7.15 -6.48
CA CYS A 51 5.61 8.07 -6.55
C CYS A 51 5.29 8.46 -8.00
N ASN A 52 6.30 8.74 -8.81
CA ASN A 52 6.15 9.07 -10.23
C ASN A 52 5.65 7.87 -11.04
N GLU A 53 6.18 6.68 -10.78
CA GLU A 53 5.71 5.42 -11.39
C GLU A 53 4.22 5.18 -11.07
N LEU A 54 3.84 5.32 -9.80
CA LEU A 54 2.45 5.17 -9.37
C LEU A 54 1.56 6.23 -10.03
N LYS A 55 1.95 7.51 -10.02
CA LYS A 55 1.23 8.59 -10.68
C LYS A 55 1.01 8.32 -12.17
N ALA A 56 2.03 7.82 -12.88
CA ALA A 56 1.91 7.46 -14.28
C ALA A 56 0.90 6.32 -14.49
N ARG A 57 0.97 5.27 -13.66
CA ARG A 57 0.04 4.13 -13.70
C ARG A 57 -1.40 4.49 -13.32
N THR A 58 -1.59 5.51 -12.50
CA THR A 58 -2.91 5.92 -12.01
C THR A 58 -3.49 7.11 -12.77
N LYS A 59 -2.76 7.67 -13.75
CA LYS A 59 -3.15 8.86 -14.52
C LYS A 59 -4.51 8.72 -15.23
N GLU A 60 -4.85 7.52 -15.66
CA GLU A 60 -6.10 7.21 -16.38
C GLU A 60 -7.21 6.68 -15.46
N LYS A 61 -6.96 6.54 -14.16
CA LYS A 61 -7.98 6.01 -13.26
C LYS A 61 -9.03 7.08 -12.97
N GLN A 62 -10.30 6.70 -13.08
CA GLN A 62 -11.46 7.57 -12.86
C GLN A 62 -11.48 8.23 -11.47
N TRP A 63 -10.88 7.61 -10.46
CA TRP A 63 -10.78 8.19 -9.11
C TRP A 63 -9.88 9.41 -9.03
N THR A 64 -8.90 9.57 -9.92
CA THR A 64 -7.94 10.69 -9.88
C THR A 64 -8.61 12.02 -10.24
N VAL A 65 -9.56 11.99 -11.18
CA VAL A 65 -10.41 13.15 -11.54
C VAL A 65 -11.39 13.46 -10.41
N ALA A 66 -11.92 12.43 -9.73
CA ALA A 66 -12.84 12.61 -8.63
C ALA A 66 -12.23 13.30 -7.41
N LEU A 67 -10.94 13.05 -7.12
CA LEU A 67 -10.30 13.58 -5.91
C LEU A 67 -10.09 15.10 -5.92
N SER A 68 -9.92 15.72 -7.10
CA SER A 68 -9.71 17.17 -7.21
C SER A 68 -10.94 17.99 -6.81
N ASP A 69 -12.14 17.50 -7.14
CA ASP A 69 -13.41 18.17 -6.82
C ASP A 69 -13.84 17.95 -5.36
N ILE A 70 -13.29 16.93 -4.70
CA ILE A 70 -13.69 16.48 -3.36
C ILE A 70 -13.00 17.26 -2.23
N ALA A 71 -11.89 17.95 -2.50
CA ALA A 71 -11.00 18.52 -1.48
C ALA A 71 -11.65 19.57 -0.55
N HIS A 72 -12.77 20.16 -0.96
CA HIS A 72 -13.49 21.19 -0.18
C HIS A 72 -14.79 20.70 0.47
N TRP A 73 -15.16 19.44 0.27
CA TRP A 73 -16.45 18.92 0.73
C TRP A 73 -16.39 18.48 2.20
N PRO A 74 -17.50 18.60 2.95
CA PRO A 74 -17.65 17.90 4.22
C PRO A 74 -17.31 16.42 4.04
N ARG A 75 -16.52 15.86 4.97
CA ARG A 75 -16.03 14.47 4.90
C ARG A 75 -17.13 13.46 4.57
N ILE A 76 -18.33 13.65 5.11
CA ILE A 76 -19.46 12.75 4.91
C ILE A 76 -19.93 12.70 3.45
N GLU A 77 -19.92 13.84 2.75
CA GLU A 77 -20.33 13.95 1.35
C GLU A 77 -19.21 13.46 0.44
N ALA A 78 -17.97 13.89 0.71
CA ALA A 78 -16.76 13.42 0.04
C ALA A 78 -16.66 11.88 -0.03
N VAL A 79 -16.91 11.21 1.09
CA VAL A 79 -16.85 9.74 1.19
C VAL A 79 -17.98 9.07 0.40
N ALA A 80 -19.20 9.61 0.46
CA ALA A 80 -20.33 9.07 -0.29
C ALA A 80 -20.06 9.13 -1.79
N GLU A 81 -19.68 10.32 -2.27
CA GLU A 81 -19.44 10.55 -3.69
C GLU A 81 -18.25 9.73 -4.21
N PHE A 82 -17.15 9.66 -3.45
CA PHE A 82 -16.00 8.83 -3.82
C PHE A 82 -16.41 7.37 -4.01
N ARG A 83 -17.16 6.79 -3.07
CA ARG A 83 -17.60 5.40 -3.13
C ARG A 83 -18.52 5.14 -4.31
N LEU A 84 -19.47 6.03 -4.56
CA LEU A 84 -20.40 5.93 -5.68
C LEU A 84 -19.70 6.10 -7.04
N ARG A 85 -18.77 7.04 -7.18
CA ARG A 85 -17.99 7.25 -8.43
C ARG A 85 -17.04 6.10 -8.72
N THR A 86 -16.45 5.51 -7.70
CA THR A 86 -15.51 4.39 -7.86
C THR A 86 -16.19 3.03 -7.92
N GLY A 87 -17.49 2.96 -7.63
CA GLY A 87 -18.24 1.70 -7.56
C GLY A 87 -17.81 0.80 -6.41
N HIS A 88 -17.07 1.33 -5.43
CA HIS A 88 -16.71 0.68 -4.17
C HIS A 88 -17.70 1.07 -3.06
N ASP A 89 -18.98 1.07 -3.40
CA ASP A 89 -20.07 1.38 -2.50
C ASP A 89 -20.55 0.12 -1.75
N CYS A 90 -21.58 0.29 -0.92
CA CYS A 90 -22.20 -0.80 -0.17
C CYS A 90 -23.67 -0.96 -0.55
N LEU A 91 -24.02 -0.68 -1.81
CA LEU A 91 -25.36 -0.88 -2.34
C LEU A 91 -25.56 -2.33 -2.76
N ALA A 92 -26.82 -2.76 -2.88
CA ALA A 92 -27.16 -4.16 -3.12
C ALA A 92 -26.47 -4.76 -4.36
N LYS A 93 -26.35 -3.98 -5.45
CA LYS A 93 -25.63 -4.43 -6.67
C LYS A 93 -24.15 -4.74 -6.41
N HIS A 94 -23.44 -3.88 -5.68
CA HIS A 94 -22.03 -4.11 -5.36
C HIS A 94 -21.87 -5.28 -4.37
N LEU A 95 -22.70 -5.32 -3.33
CA LEU A 95 -22.67 -6.38 -2.33
C LEU A 95 -22.99 -7.76 -2.93
N HIS A 96 -23.90 -7.82 -3.91
CA HIS A 96 -24.21 -9.04 -4.63
C HIS A 96 -23.03 -9.54 -5.47
N ARG A 97 -22.33 -8.63 -6.18
CA ARG A 97 -21.10 -8.97 -6.92
C ARG A 97 -20.00 -9.55 -6.02
N LEU A 98 -19.96 -9.13 -4.76
CA LEU A 98 -19.04 -9.68 -3.75
C LEU A 98 -19.53 -10.98 -3.11
N GLY A 99 -20.75 -11.44 -3.42
CA GLY A 99 -21.35 -12.63 -2.81
C GLY A 99 -21.86 -12.44 -1.38
N VAL A 100 -21.92 -11.20 -0.88
CA VAL A 100 -22.41 -10.89 0.48
C VAL A 100 -23.93 -10.78 0.51
N HIS A 101 -24.52 -10.22 -0.56
CA HIS A 101 -25.97 -10.03 -0.66
C HIS A 101 -26.57 -11.01 -1.69
N THR A 102 -27.72 -11.61 -1.37
CA THR A 102 -28.37 -12.62 -2.23
C THR A 102 -29.04 -12.02 -3.46
N GLN A 103 -29.46 -10.75 -3.40
CA GLN A 103 -30.15 -10.05 -4.48
C GLN A 103 -29.36 -8.82 -4.97
N LEU A 104 -29.41 -8.56 -6.27
CA LEU A 104 -28.83 -7.36 -6.89
C LEU A 104 -29.79 -6.15 -6.89
N THR A 105 -31.07 -6.40 -6.63
CA THR A 105 -32.15 -5.43 -6.67
C THR A 105 -32.24 -4.64 -5.36
N CYS A 106 -32.87 -3.47 -5.42
CA CYS A 106 -33.09 -2.62 -4.26
C CYS A 106 -34.09 -3.24 -3.29
N PRO A 107 -33.68 -3.62 -2.06
CA PRO A 107 -34.61 -4.18 -1.07
C PRO A 107 -35.44 -3.09 -0.38
N LEU A 108 -35.12 -1.81 -0.58
CA LEU A 108 -35.80 -0.69 0.07
C LEU A 108 -37.09 -0.30 -0.66
N CYS A 109 -37.23 -0.64 -1.94
CA CYS A 109 -38.39 -0.29 -2.74
C CYS A 109 -38.90 -1.49 -3.56
N ASN A 110 -40.16 -1.44 -3.95
CA ASN A 110 -40.80 -2.55 -4.68
C ASN A 110 -40.64 -2.47 -6.21
N LEU A 111 -39.66 -1.71 -6.70
CA LEU A 111 -39.45 -1.50 -8.14
C LEU A 111 -38.60 -2.60 -8.79
N HIS A 112 -37.96 -3.46 -7.99
CA HIS A 112 -37.08 -4.54 -8.47
C HIS A 112 -35.95 -4.06 -9.41
N GLU A 113 -35.56 -2.78 -9.32
CA GLU A 113 -34.42 -2.23 -10.06
C GLU A 113 -33.11 -2.55 -9.34
N GLU A 114 -32.01 -2.65 -10.09
CA GLU A 114 -30.68 -2.80 -9.51
C GLU A 114 -30.34 -1.58 -8.65
N MET A 115 -29.88 -1.82 -7.42
CA MET A 115 -29.53 -0.72 -6.51
C MET A 115 -28.12 -0.20 -6.81
N GLU A 116 -28.02 0.68 -7.81
CA GLU A 116 -26.79 1.42 -8.14
C GLU A 116 -27.00 2.93 -8.00
N LYS A 117 -25.96 3.73 -8.26
CA LYS A 117 -26.02 5.21 -8.13
C LYS A 117 -27.23 5.83 -8.84
N THR A 118 -27.57 5.37 -10.05
CA THR A 118 -28.69 5.89 -10.85
C THR A 118 -30.03 5.64 -10.16
N HIS A 119 -30.25 4.41 -9.68
CA HIS A 119 -31.43 4.05 -8.91
C HIS A 119 -31.47 4.79 -7.58
N LEU A 120 -30.35 4.90 -6.87
CA LEU A 120 -30.25 5.56 -5.56
C LEU A 120 -30.85 6.97 -5.60
N ILE A 121 -30.57 7.75 -6.66
CA ILE A 121 -31.08 9.13 -6.81
C ILE A 121 -32.60 9.15 -7.04
N ARG A 122 -33.19 8.10 -7.60
CA ARG A 122 -34.62 8.01 -7.95
C ARG A 122 -35.43 7.15 -6.98
N CYS A 123 -34.78 6.51 -6.01
CA CYS A 123 -35.41 5.52 -5.15
C CYS A 123 -36.52 6.18 -4.31
N PRO A 124 -37.78 5.74 -4.44
CA PRO A 124 -38.91 6.37 -3.74
C PRO A 124 -38.90 6.11 -2.23
N ALA A 125 -38.16 5.10 -1.77
CA ALA A 125 -38.04 4.76 -0.36
C ALA A 125 -37.12 5.70 0.43
N LEU A 126 -36.32 6.52 -0.25
CA LEU A 126 -35.38 7.45 0.37
C LEU A 126 -35.99 8.85 0.46
N LYS A 127 -36.01 9.42 1.66
CA LYS A 127 -36.67 10.69 1.97
C LYS A 127 -35.79 11.90 1.65
N THR A 128 -34.48 11.71 1.63
CA THR A 128 -33.51 12.78 1.41
C THR A 128 -33.38 13.14 -0.07
N THR A 129 -32.85 14.33 -0.38
CA THR A 129 -32.84 14.89 -1.75
C THR A 129 -31.46 14.84 -2.41
N THR A 130 -30.39 14.95 -1.63
CA THR A 130 -29.02 14.92 -2.17
C THR A 130 -28.53 13.49 -2.35
N GLU A 131 -27.65 13.26 -3.33
CA GLU A 131 -27.05 11.94 -3.59
C GLU A 131 -26.33 11.39 -2.35
N SER A 132 -25.54 12.23 -1.69
CA SER A 132 -24.78 11.86 -0.48
C SER A 132 -25.70 11.47 0.68
N GLN A 133 -26.75 12.24 0.94
CA GLN A 133 -27.70 11.90 2.01
C GLN A 133 -28.46 10.61 1.70
N ARG A 134 -28.88 10.43 0.43
CA ARG A 134 -29.54 9.20 -0.02
C ARG A 134 -28.65 7.98 0.16
N TYR A 135 -27.35 8.10 -0.12
CA TYR A 135 -26.37 7.02 0.12
C TYR A 135 -26.32 6.61 1.59
N TRP A 136 -26.18 7.58 2.51
CA TRP A 136 -26.09 7.28 3.95
C TRP A 136 -27.40 6.77 4.52
N GLU A 137 -28.54 7.30 4.05
CA GLU A 137 -29.87 6.81 4.41
C GLU A 137 -30.06 5.36 3.93
N ALA A 138 -29.79 5.08 2.66
CA ALA A 138 -29.87 3.74 2.10
C ALA A 138 -28.98 2.75 2.86
N ARG A 139 -27.73 3.11 3.13
CA ARG A 139 -26.82 2.28 3.93
C ARG A 139 -27.38 1.97 5.31
N ARG A 140 -27.97 2.96 5.98
CA ARG A 140 -28.56 2.78 7.31
C ARG A 140 -29.76 1.84 7.24
N GLN A 141 -30.65 2.03 6.27
CA GLN A 141 -31.82 1.16 6.09
C GLN A 141 -31.40 -0.27 5.75
N LEU A 142 -30.44 -0.46 4.83
CA LEU A 142 -29.90 -1.78 4.47
C LEU A 142 -29.34 -2.54 5.68
N MET A 143 -28.74 -1.86 6.65
CA MET A 143 -28.24 -2.50 7.88
C MET A 143 -29.33 -2.79 8.92
N ASN A 144 -30.52 -2.19 8.78
CA ASN A 144 -31.67 -2.43 9.64
C ASN A 144 -32.65 -3.47 9.04
N CYS A 145 -32.44 -3.91 7.80
CA CYS A 145 -33.28 -4.90 7.12
C CYS A 145 -32.85 -6.36 7.39
N TYR A 146 -31.89 -6.59 8.29
CA TYR A 146 -31.38 -7.91 8.69
C TYR A 146 -31.70 -8.22 10.14
#